data_AF-A0A2V6YEQ3-F1
#
_entry.id   AF-A0A2V6YEQ3-F1
#
_cell.length_a   1.000
_cell.length_b   1.000
_cell.length_c   1.000
_cell.angle_alpha   90.00
_cell.angle_beta   90.00
_cell.angle_gamma   90.00
#
_symmetry.space_group_name_H-M   'P 1'
#
loop_
_entity.id
_entity.type
_entity.pdbx_description
1 polymer ?
#
loop_
_entity_poly.entity_id
_entity_poly.type
_entity_poly.pdbx_seq_one_letter_code
_entity_poly.pdbx_strand_id
1 'polypeptide(L)'
;MTNGTAFEGWAPEIGRDVSLETVVDRAFDYRGNVTLVKTDGSETVGYVFNRNRDVPLPFIEMFDVNGAGPYTIPYLEIRAIRFTGRDTAAGNSYAAWLRAKEAAKGAIHSEKDSGPPRPRDA
;
A
#
# COMPACT_ATOMS: atom_id res chain seq x y z
N MET A 1 -26.24 -17.13 -18.97
CA MET A 1 -24.83 -16.83 -19.28
C MET A 1 -24.46 -15.61 -18.44
N THR A 2 -23.65 -15.80 -17.41
CA THR A 2 -23.27 -14.78 -16.42
C THR A 2 -22.18 -13.89 -17.00
N ASN A 3 -22.48 -12.61 -17.24
CA ASN A 3 -21.47 -11.61 -17.61
C ASN A 3 -20.60 -11.29 -16.39
N GLY A 4 -19.33 -11.67 -16.46
CA GLY A 4 -18.31 -11.24 -15.51
C GLY A 4 -18.04 -9.75 -15.70
N THR A 5 -18.40 -8.95 -14.71
CA THR A 5 -18.02 -7.53 -14.61
C THR A 5 -16.51 -7.42 -14.40
N ALA A 6 -15.78 -7.33 -15.51
CA ALA A 6 -14.38 -6.93 -15.53
C ALA A 6 -14.30 -5.43 -15.18
N PHE A 7 -13.61 -5.10 -14.08
CA PHE A 7 -13.29 -3.72 -13.69
C PHE A 7 -12.13 -3.12 -14.52
N GLU A 8 -11.79 -3.71 -15.66
CA GLU A 8 -10.72 -3.21 -16.53
C GLU A 8 -11.11 -1.86 -17.13
N GLY A 9 -10.34 -0.81 -16.80
CA GLY A 9 -10.48 0.52 -17.40
C GLY A 9 -11.21 1.57 -16.57
N TRP A 10 -11.61 1.28 -15.31
CA TRP A 10 -12.20 2.30 -14.45
C TRP A 10 -11.13 3.25 -13.89
N ALA A 11 -11.13 4.50 -14.38
CA ALA A 11 -10.28 5.60 -13.94
C ALA A 11 -11.14 6.80 -13.49
N PRO A 12 -11.76 6.74 -12.31
CA PRO A 12 -12.63 7.81 -11.85
C PRO A 12 -11.86 9.10 -11.55
N GLU A 13 -12.44 10.26 -11.89
CA GLU A 13 -11.94 11.55 -11.40
C GLU A 13 -12.36 11.74 -9.94
N ILE A 14 -11.37 11.76 -9.05
CA ILE A 14 -11.58 11.98 -7.61
C ILE A 14 -12.20 13.36 -7.41
N GLY A 15 -13.39 13.40 -6.79
CA GLY A 15 -14.12 14.65 -6.50
C GLY A 15 -15.29 14.97 -7.43
N ARG A 16 -15.48 14.27 -8.55
CA ARG A 16 -16.69 14.42 -9.40
C ARG A 16 -17.66 13.25 -9.29
N ASP A 17 -17.16 12.01 -9.38
CA ASP A 17 -18.01 10.82 -9.45
C ASP A 17 -17.89 9.92 -8.20
N VAL A 18 -16.81 10.09 -7.43
CA VAL A 18 -16.48 9.26 -6.26
C VAL A 18 -15.56 10.02 -5.30
N SER A 19 -15.70 9.79 -4.00
CA SER A 19 -14.84 10.38 -2.99
C SER A 19 -13.46 9.71 -2.98
N LEU A 20 -12.42 10.46 -2.57
CA LEU A 20 -11.07 9.91 -2.39
C LEU A 20 -11.08 8.72 -1.43
N GLU A 21 -11.86 8.80 -0.35
CA GLU A 21 -12.01 7.71 0.61
C GLU A 21 -12.48 6.42 -0.06
N THR A 22 -13.53 6.48 -0.87
CA THR A 22 -14.07 5.31 -1.57
C THR A 22 -13.08 4.75 -2.58
N VAL A 23 -12.29 5.60 -3.24
CA VAL A 23 -11.22 5.14 -4.14
C VAL A 23 -10.11 4.44 -3.36
N VAL A 24 -9.73 4.96 -2.20
CA VAL A 24 -8.73 4.36 -1.30
C VAL A 24 -9.25 3.05 -0.69
N ASP A 25 -10.51 2.98 -0.27
CA ASP A 25 -11.17 1.75 0.18
C ASP A 25 -11.02 0.66 -0.90
N ARG A 26 -11.41 0.99 -2.13
CA ARG A 26 -11.32 0.07 -3.27
C ARG A 26 -9.88 -0.32 -3.59
N ALA A 27 -8.92 0.60 -3.50
CA ALA A 27 -7.51 0.31 -3.74
C ALA A 27 -6.95 -0.69 -2.73
N PHE A 28 -7.36 -0.57 -1.46
CA PHE A 28 -7.00 -1.51 -0.41
C PHE A 28 -7.65 -2.89 -0.62
N ASP A 29 -8.90 -2.92 -1.08
CA ASP A 29 -9.64 -4.17 -1.32
C ASP A 29 -9.25 -4.87 -2.63
N TYR A 30 -8.68 -4.15 -3.61
CA TYR A 30 -8.34 -4.66 -4.94
C TYR A 30 -7.30 -5.78 -4.92
N ARG A 31 -6.52 -5.91 -3.84
CA ARG A 31 -5.48 -6.95 -3.66
C ARG A 31 -4.52 -7.12 -4.85
N GLY A 32 -4.32 -6.06 -5.62
CA GLY A 32 -3.49 -6.02 -6.82
C GLY A 32 -2.73 -4.70 -6.91
N ASN A 33 -1.94 -4.55 -7.98
CA ASN A 33 -1.22 -3.31 -8.22
C ASN A 33 -2.15 -2.22 -8.71
N VAL A 34 -2.04 -1.06 -8.08
CA VAL A 34 -2.68 0.17 -8.51
C VAL A 34 -1.62 1.15 -9.01
N THR A 35 -2.00 2.05 -9.90
CA THR A 35 -1.19 3.20 -10.27
C THR A 35 -1.70 4.39 -9.49
N LEU A 36 -0.92 4.82 -8.49
CA LEU A 36 -1.14 6.05 -7.75
C LEU A 36 -0.59 7.22 -8.58
N VAL A 37 -1.44 8.22 -8.84
CA VAL A 37 -1.04 9.49 -9.44
C VAL A 37 -1.04 10.54 -8.35
N LYS A 38 0.11 11.19 -8.14
CA LYS A 38 0.25 12.23 -7.14
C LYS A 38 -0.19 13.60 -7.67
N THR A 39 -0.41 14.54 -6.76
CA THR A 39 -0.74 15.94 -7.10
C THR A 39 0.39 16.65 -7.85
N ASP A 40 1.64 16.27 -7.62
CA ASP A 40 2.82 16.76 -8.36
C ASP A 40 2.95 16.14 -9.77
N GLY A 41 2.07 15.21 -10.14
CA GLY A 41 2.06 14.52 -11.43
C GLY A 41 2.97 13.29 -11.51
N SER A 42 3.74 12.99 -10.46
CA SER A 42 4.48 11.72 -10.37
C SER A 42 3.52 10.54 -10.24
N GLU A 43 3.92 9.40 -10.80
CA GLU A 43 3.14 8.17 -10.72
C GLU A 43 3.93 7.09 -9.97
N THR A 44 3.25 6.34 -9.12
CA THR A 44 3.82 5.20 -8.38
C THR A 44 2.94 3.99 -8.62
N VAL A 45 3.49 2.94 -9.21
CA VAL A 45 2.79 1.66 -9.40
C VAL A 45 3.13 0.76 -8.24
N GLY A 46 2.13 0.19 -7.57
CA GLY A 46 2.41 -0.62 -6.40
C GLY A 46 1.19 -1.19 -5.68
N TYR A 47 1.46 -1.87 -4.58
CA TYR A 47 0.47 -2.55 -3.75
C TYR A 47 0.17 -1.75 -2.47
N VAL A 48 -1.10 -1.40 -2.27
CA VAL A 48 -1.57 -0.74 -1.04
C VAL A 48 -1.82 -1.81 0.02
N PHE A 49 -1.07 -1.76 1.12
CA PHE A 49 -1.16 -2.77 2.19
C PHE A 49 -1.76 -2.24 3.49
N ASN A 50 -1.81 -0.92 3.66
CA ASN A 50 -2.39 -0.27 4.83
C ASN A 50 -3.02 1.08 4.44
N ARG A 51 -3.95 1.53 5.27
CA ARG A 51 -4.57 2.85 5.19
C ARG A 51 -5.05 3.27 6.56
N ASN A 52 -4.94 4.56 6.86
CA ASN A 52 -5.51 5.12 8.07
C ASN A 52 -6.25 6.41 7.73
N ARG A 53 -7.57 6.40 7.94
CA ARG A 53 -8.46 7.54 7.73
C ARG A 53 -8.80 8.27 9.03
N ASP A 54 -8.57 7.66 10.18
CA ASP A 54 -9.02 8.13 11.50
C ASP A 54 -7.93 8.95 12.22
N VAL A 55 -7.12 9.66 11.43
CA VAL A 55 -6.00 10.49 11.90
C VAL A 55 -6.06 11.89 11.27
N PRO A 56 -5.45 12.92 11.89
CA PRO A 56 -5.50 14.29 11.37
C PRO A 56 -4.97 14.46 9.94
N LEU A 57 -4.01 13.62 9.53
CA LEU A 57 -3.50 13.54 8.17
C LEU A 57 -3.71 12.12 7.65
N PRO A 58 -4.86 11.83 7.01
CA PRO A 58 -5.14 10.53 6.44
C PRO A 58 -4.09 10.10 5.41
N PHE A 59 -3.76 8.81 5.40
CA PHE A 59 -2.72 8.28 4.50
C PHE A 59 -3.01 6.86 4.04
N ILE A 60 -2.33 6.47 2.97
CA ILE A 60 -2.15 5.07 2.56
C ILE A 60 -0.70 4.69 2.72
N GLU A 61 -0.43 3.40 2.90
CA GLU A 61 0.91 2.86 2.77
C GLU A 61 0.97 1.84 1.64
N MET A 62 1.98 1.98 0.80
CA MET A 62 2.18 1.10 -0.35
C MET A 62 3.65 0.71 -0.53
N PHE A 63 3.86 -0.43 -1.18
CA PHE A 63 5.14 -0.80 -1.75
C PHE A 63 5.07 -0.64 -3.26
N ASP A 64 6.17 -0.24 -3.90
CA ASP A 64 6.22 -0.22 -5.36
C ASP A 64 6.23 -1.65 -5.94
N VAL A 65 6.20 -1.77 -7.27
CA VAL A 65 6.29 -3.06 -7.97
C VAL A 65 7.60 -3.82 -7.72
N ASN A 66 8.66 -3.15 -7.27
CA ASN A 66 9.96 -3.74 -6.95
C ASN A 66 10.05 -4.18 -5.48
N GLY A 67 9.03 -3.89 -4.67
CA GLY A 67 9.03 -4.14 -3.22
C GLY A 67 9.77 -3.08 -2.40
N ALA A 68 10.08 -1.92 -2.98
CA ALA A 68 10.62 -0.78 -2.24
C ALA A 68 9.50 -0.10 -1.43
N GLY A 69 9.86 0.39 -0.24
CA GLY A 69 8.91 0.99 0.72
C GLY A 69 9.14 0.50 2.16
N PRO A 70 8.15 0.63 3.06
CA PRO A 70 6.82 1.19 2.80
C PRO A 70 6.87 2.70 2.53
N TYR A 71 6.09 3.16 1.55
CA TYR A 71 5.86 4.58 1.29
C TYR A 71 4.56 5.01 1.95
N THR A 72 4.64 5.97 2.87
CA THR A 72 3.46 6.64 3.44
C THR A 72 3.06 7.79 2.53
N ILE A 73 1.87 7.71 1.93
CA ILE A 73 1.35 8.73 1.03
C ILE A 73 0.13 9.40 1.69
N PRO A 74 0.20 10.69 2.05
CA PRO A 74 -0.94 11.44 2.55
C PRO A 74 -2.04 11.57 1.48
N TYR A 75 -3.30 11.60 1.90
CA TYR A 75 -4.44 11.80 0.99
C TYR A 75 -4.33 13.10 0.18
N LEU A 76 -3.70 14.13 0.77
CA LEU A 76 -3.44 15.43 0.14
C LEU A 76 -2.50 15.33 -1.07
N GLU A 77 -1.66 14.29 -1.12
CA GLU A 77 -0.78 14.02 -2.27
C GLU A 77 -1.48 13.16 -3.32
N ILE A 78 -2.66 12.58 -3.04
CA ILE A 78 -3.33 11.66 -3.96
C ILE A 78 -4.23 12.44 -4.91
N ARG A 79 -3.86 12.46 -6.19
CA ARG A 79 -4.69 13.04 -7.25
C ARG A 79 -5.66 12.02 -7.84
N ALA A 80 -5.17 10.81 -8.10
CA ALA A 80 -5.98 9.72 -8.65
C ALA A 80 -5.38 8.36 -8.27
N ILE A 81 -6.21 7.33 -8.19
CA ILE A 81 -5.76 5.94 -8.15
C ILE A 81 -6.41 5.23 -9.33
N ARG A 82 -5.59 4.66 -10.20
CA ARG A 82 -6.03 3.91 -11.37
C ARG A 82 -5.84 2.42 -11.11
N PHE A 83 -6.87 1.65 -11.43
CA PHE A 83 -6.87 0.19 -11.35
C PHE A 83 -6.36 -0.40 -12.67
N THR A 84 -5.18 0.05 -13.12
CA THR A 84 -4.60 -0.22 -14.44
C THR A 84 -3.75 -1.49 -14.49
N GLY A 85 -4.09 -2.50 -13.67
CA GLY A 85 -3.41 -3.79 -13.69
C GLY A 85 -3.59 -4.50 -15.02
N ARG A 86 -2.73 -4.22 -16.00
CA ARG A 86 -2.63 -4.96 -17.27
C ARG A 86 -2.16 -6.40 -17.05
N ASP A 87 -1.62 -6.68 -15.88
CA ASP A 87 -1.49 -8.02 -15.35
C ASP A 87 -2.55 -8.17 -14.25
N THR A 88 -3.44 -9.13 -14.47
CA THR A 88 -4.08 -9.99 -13.45
C THR A 88 -3.30 -10.00 -12.15
N ALA A 89 -3.95 -10.13 -10.99
CA ALA A 89 -3.43 -10.31 -9.62
C ALA A 89 -2.22 -11.29 -9.44
N ALA A 90 -1.16 -11.08 -10.21
CA ALA A 90 0.02 -11.89 -10.38
C ALA A 90 1.03 -11.35 -9.40
N GLY A 91 0.68 -11.47 -8.12
CA GLY A 91 1.51 -11.85 -6.99
C GLY A 91 2.91 -11.28 -6.77
N ASN A 92 3.54 -10.51 -7.66
CA ASN A 92 4.96 -10.15 -7.57
C ASN A 92 5.21 -9.10 -6.49
N SER A 93 4.43 -8.04 -6.46
CA SER A 93 4.49 -7.01 -5.41
C SER A 93 3.94 -7.51 -4.07
N TYR A 94 2.90 -8.35 -4.08
CA TYR A 94 2.41 -9.01 -2.87
C TYR A 94 3.41 -10.02 -2.30
N ALA A 95 4.07 -10.82 -3.14
CA ALA A 95 5.14 -11.73 -2.73
C ALA A 95 6.38 -10.97 -2.27
N ALA A 96 6.73 -9.85 -2.93
CA ALA A 96 7.79 -8.96 -2.48
C ALA A 96 7.49 -8.37 -1.10
N TRP A 97 6.24 -7.94 -0.86
CA TRP A 97 5.77 -7.52 0.45
C TRP A 97 5.84 -8.64 1.50
N LEU A 98 5.40 -9.86 1.16
CA LEU A 98 5.50 -11.01 2.06
C LEU A 98 6.95 -11.27 2.47
N ARG A 99 7.87 -11.28 1.50
CA ARG A 99 9.31 -11.45 1.74
C ARG A 99 9.87 -10.33 2.62
N ALA A 100 9.52 -9.06 2.34
CA ALA A 100 9.94 -7.91 3.14
C ALA A 100 9.41 -8.01 4.58
N LYS A 101 8.16 -8.43 4.76
CA LYS A 101 7.53 -8.61 6.06
C LYS A 101 8.16 -9.75 6.87
N GLU A 102 8.48 -10.88 6.22
CA GLU A 102 9.19 -11.99 6.84
C GLU A 102 10.60 -11.57 7.29
N ALA A 103 11.35 -10.85 6.43
CA ALA A 103 12.66 -10.31 6.78
C ALA A 103 12.59 -9.32 7.96
N ALA A 104 11.60 -8.42 7.97
CA ALA A 104 11.38 -7.47 9.06
C ALA A 104 11.06 -8.18 10.39
N LYS A 105 10.23 -9.23 10.39
CA LYS A 105 9.93 -10.00 11.60
C LYS A 105 11.16 -10.70 12.19
N GLY A 106 12.09 -11.16 11.35
CA GLY A 106 13.35 -11.77 11.79
C GLY A 106 14.25 -10.77 12.53
N ALA A 107 14.32 -9.51 12.07
CA ALA A 107 15.15 -8.48 12.69
C ALA A 107 14.57 -7.98 14.04
N ILE A 108 13.25 -7.85 14.16
CA ILE A 108 12.58 -7.33 15.36
C ILE A 108 12.64 -8.35 16.53
N HIS A 109 12.76 -9.64 16.24
CA HIS A 109 12.85 -10.67 17.30
C HIS A 109 14.23 -10.74 17.97
N SER A 110 15.31 -10.36 17.26
CA SER A 110 16.67 -10.39 17.83
C SER A 110 17.00 -9.20 18.74
N GLU A 111 16.30 -8.07 18.62
CA GLU A 111 16.58 -6.89 19.46
C GLU A 111 15.93 -6.98 20.86
N LYS A 112 14.87 -7.77 21.02
CA LYS A 112 14.21 -7.93 22.34
C LYS A 112 14.96 -8.82 23.34
N ASP A 113 16.03 -9.50 22.93
CA ASP A 113 16.84 -10.35 23.83
C ASP A 113 18.06 -9.64 24.44
N SER A 114 18.28 -8.36 24.13
CA SER A 114 19.40 -7.57 24.68
C SER A 114 18.94 -6.71 25.85
N GLY A 115 18.51 -7.34 26.94
CA GLY A 115 18.36 -6.66 28.23
C GLY A 115 19.74 -6.21 28.76
N PRO A 116 19.85 -5.05 29.44
CA PRO A 116 21.14 -4.58 29.93
C PRO A 116 21.73 -5.56 30.97
N PRO A 117 23.05 -5.81 30.97
CA PRO A 117 23.66 -6.69 31.96
C PRO A 117 23.48 -6.08 33.35
N ARG A 118 22.91 -6.87 34.27
CA ARG A 118 22.80 -6.48 35.69
C ARG A 118 24.20 -6.20 36.25
N PRO A 119 24.41 -5.12 37.01
CA PRO A 119 25.68 -4.91 37.71
C PRO A 119 25.92 -6.06 38.69
N ARG A 120 27.13 -6.61 38.69
CA ARG A 120 27.58 -7.58 39.69
C ARG A 120 28.09 -6.79 40.88
N ASP A 121 27.31 -6.77 41.95
CA ASP A 121 27.75 -6.26 43.24
C ASP A 121 28.86 -7.15 43.80
N ALA A 122 29.97 -6.53 44.20
CA ALA A 122 31.09 -7.13 44.92
C ALA A 122 31.46 -6.23 46.11
#